data_AF-A0A3C1LU56-F1
#
_entry.id   AF-A0A3C1LU56-F1
#
_cell.length_a   1.000
_cell.length_b   1.000
_cell.length_c   1.000
_cell.angle_alpha   90.00
_cell.angle_beta   90.00
_cell.angle_gamma   90.00
#
_symmetry.space_group_name_H-M   'P 1'
#
loop_
_entity.id
_entity.type
_entity.pdbx_description
1 polymer ?
#
loop_
_entity_poly.entity_id
_entity_poly.type
_entity_poly.pdbx_seq_one_letter_code
_entity_poly.pdbx_strand_id
1 'polypeptide(L)' 'MEYKSVQDALDRAADGSSEKPAKREFISVLSKAVYPKSNNQEAYIKAMNRSQITFGIGPAGTGKTYLAVAYCLGELLSGR' A
#
# COMPACT_ATOMS: atom_id res chain seq x y z
N MET A 1 5.85 -19.98 4.03
CA MET A 1 5.53 -18.57 4.39
C MET A 1 4.10 -18.19 4.00
N GLU A 2 3.54 -18.79 2.94
CA GLU A 2 2.15 -18.60 2.49
C GLU A 2 1.10 -19.26 3.42
N TYR A 3 1.41 -20.46 3.95
CA TYR A 3 0.51 -21.23 4.83
C TYR A 3 0.15 -20.54 6.16
N LYS A 4 1.05 -19.72 6.71
CA LYS A 4 0.81 -19.04 7.98
C LYS A 4 -0.30 -17.98 7.86
N SER A 5 -0.40 -17.34 6.69
CA SER A 5 -1.43 -16.34 6.42
C SER A 5 -2.84 -16.93 6.29
N VAL A 6 -2.93 -18.18 5.84
CA VAL A 6 -4.21 -18.89 5.69
C VAL A 6 -4.72 -19.36 7.05
N GLN A 7 -3.85 -19.90 7.89
CA GLN A 7 -4.21 -20.32 9.24
C GLN A 7 -4.63 -19.11 10.10
N ASP A 8 -3.85 -18.03 10.05
CA ASP A 8 -4.16 -16.77 10.74
C ASP A 8 -5.46 -16.11 10.24
N ALA A 9 -5.93 -16.44 9.02
CA ALA A 9 -7.21 -15.98 8.49
C ALA A 9 -8.38 -16.85 8.96
N LEU A 10 -8.17 -18.17 9.06
CA LEU A 10 -9.15 -19.11 9.59
C LEU A 10 -9.40 -18.90 11.08
N ASP A 11 -8.33 -18.68 11.86
CA ASP A 11 -8.43 -18.46 13.30
C ASP A 11 -9.16 -17.14 13.63
N ARG A 12 -8.98 -16.09 12.81
CA ARG A 12 -9.72 -14.82 12.97
C ARG A 12 -11.19 -14.89 12.53
N ALA A 13 -11.52 -15.78 11.59
CA ALA A 13 -12.90 -15.99 11.18
C ALA A 13 -13.73 -16.73 12.25
N ALA A 14 -13.09 -17.52 13.10
CA ALA A 14 -13.73 -18.24 14.20
C ALA A 14 -14.14 -17.32 15.38
N ASP A 15 -13.47 -16.17 15.54
CA ASP A 15 -13.64 -15.27 16.69
C ASP A 15 -14.83 -14.29 16.59
N GLY A 16 -15.67 -14.38 15.55
CA GLY A 16 -16.95 -13.67 15.47
C GLY A 16 -16.88 -12.12 15.48
N SER A 17 -15.69 -11.53 15.54
CA SER A 17 -15.47 -10.09 15.44
C SER A 17 -15.48 -9.68 13.98
N SER A 18 -16.57 -9.05 13.57
CA SER A 18 -16.75 -8.46 12.23
C SER A 18 -15.89 -7.21 11.99
N GLU A 19 -14.63 -7.21 12.43
CA GLU A 19 -13.67 -6.19 12.01
C GLU A 19 -13.31 -6.45 10.55
N LYS A 20 -13.88 -5.63 9.65
CA LYS A 20 -13.49 -5.60 8.24
C LYS A 20 -11.96 -5.53 8.18
N PRO A 21 -11.29 -6.47 7.47
CA PRO A 21 -9.84 -6.49 7.42
C PRO A 21 -9.34 -5.12 6.98
N ALA A 22 -8.44 -4.52 7.76
CA ALA A 22 -7.92 -3.19 7.52
C ALA A 22 -7.42 -3.09 6.07
N LYS A 23 -8.01 -2.19 5.28
CA LYS A 23 -7.67 -1.98 3.88
C LYS A 23 -6.20 -1.60 3.80
N ARG A 24 -5.36 -2.55 3.35
CA ARG A 24 -3.93 -2.28 3.11
C ARG A 24 -3.80 -1.35 1.92
N GLU A 25 -3.08 -0.25 2.09
CA GLU A 25 -2.79 0.61 0.95
C GLU A 25 -1.83 -0.05 -0.01
N PHE A 26 -2.09 0.14 -1.29
CA PHE A 26 -1.23 -0.31 -2.38
C PHE A 26 -1.39 0.62 -3.57
N ILE A 27 -0.36 0.65 -4.42
CA ILE A 27 -0.43 1.31 -5.72
C ILE A 27 -0.68 0.24 -6.77
N SER A 28 -1.72 0.42 -7.58
CA SER A 28 -1.98 -0.44 -8.74
C SER A 28 -1.26 0.10 -9.97
N VAL A 29 -0.41 -0.72 -10.58
CA VAL A 29 0.29 -0.39 -11.83
C VAL A 29 0.09 -1.54 -12.80
N LEU A 30 -0.70 -1.33 -13.86
CA LEU A 30 -1.14 -2.40 -14.76
C LEU A 30 -1.76 -3.56 -13.95
N SER A 31 -1.26 -4.78 -14.13
CA SER A 31 -1.68 -5.99 -13.42
C SER A 31 -0.88 -6.28 -12.15
N LYS A 32 -0.10 -5.31 -11.64
CA LYS A 32 0.77 -5.49 -10.46
C LYS A 32 0.39 -4.52 -9.35
N ALA A 33 0.45 -5.01 -8.11
CA ALA A 33 0.29 -4.21 -6.91
C ALA A 33 1.64 -3.92 -6.25
N VAL A 34 1.89 -2.66 -5.91
CA VAL A 34 3.05 -2.21 -5.14
C VAL A 34 2.60 -1.92 -3.72
N TYR A 35 3.07 -2.74 -2.78
CA TYR A 35 2.75 -2.61 -1.36
C TYR A 35 3.84 -1.82 -0.61
N PRO A 36 3.46 -0.96 0.34
CA PRO A 36 4.42 -0.33 1.24
C PRO A 36 5.10 -1.38 2.12
N LYS A 37 6.39 -1.20 2.36
CA LYS A 37 7.23 -2.07 3.21
C LYS A 37 7.44 -1.50 4.62
N SER A 38 6.93 -0.30 4.89
CA SER A 38 7.01 0.36 6.21
C SER A 38 5.86 1.35 6.39
N ASN A 39 5.58 1.72 7.64
CA ASN A 39 4.54 2.68 7.99
C ASN A 39 4.76 4.05 7.33
N ASN A 40 6.02 4.48 7.18
CA ASN A 40 6.35 5.74 6.51
C ASN A 40 6.04 5.69 5.01
N GLN A 41 6.25 4.55 4.36
CA GLN A 41 5.87 4.36 2.95
C GLN A 41 4.34 4.33 2.80
N GLU A 42 3.63 3.70 3.73
CA GLU A 42 2.17 3.72 3.73
C GLU A 42 1.63 5.14 3.91
N ALA A 43 2.17 5.89 4.87
CA ALA A 43 1.81 7.29 5.09
C ALA A 43 2.12 8.15 3.86
N TYR A 44 3.22 7.86 3.15
CA TYR A 44 3.57 8.53 1.90
C TYR A 44 2.56 8.26 0.77
N ILE A 45 2.13 7.01 0.59
CA ILE A 45 1.07 6.65 -0.37
C ILE A 45 -0.24 7.35 -0.02
N LYS A 46 -0.64 7.31 1.26
CA LYS A 46 -1.83 8.02 1.75
C LYS A 46 -1.75 9.54 1.54
N ALA A 47 -0.54 10.12 1.64
CA ALA A 47 -0.34 11.55 1.40
C ALA A 47 -0.52 11.90 -0.08
N MET A 48 -0.01 11.08 -1.00
CA MET A 48 -0.20 11.25 -2.45
C MET A 48 -1.68 11.17 -2.86
N ASN A 49 -2.46 10.29 -2.23
CA ASN A 49 -3.90 10.17 -2.49
C ASN A 49 -4.73 11.39 -2.01
N ARG A 50 -4.30 12.10 -0.97
CA ARG A 50 -5.10 13.15 -0.32
C ARG A 50 -4.65 14.59 -0.65
N SER A 51 -3.49 14.76 -1.27
CA SER A 51 -2.84 16.07 -1.42
C SER A 51 -2.42 16.30 -2.86
N GLN A 52 -2.60 17.53 -3.36
CA GLN A 52 -2.14 17.90 -4.71
C GLN A 52 -0.61 17.89 -4.83
N ILE A 53 0.10 18.24 -3.75
CA ILE A 53 1.56 18.25 -3.67
C ILE A 53 1.96 17.48 -2.41
N THR A 54 2.92 16.55 -2.54
CA THR A 54 3.44 15.75 -1.44
C THR A 54 4.97 15.81 -1.43
N PHE A 55 5.57 16.12 -0.28
CA PHE A 55 7.02 16.06 -0.08
C PHE A 55 7.40 14.76 0.65
N GLY A 56 8.24 13.95 0.03
CA GLY A 56 8.83 12.77 0.67
C GLY A 56 10.21 13.09 1.24
N ILE A 57 10.37 13.04 2.56
CA ILE A 57 11.66 13.22 3.25
C ILE A 57 12.11 11.89 3.84
N GLY A 58 13.39 11.54 3.67
CA GLY A 58 13.98 10.39 4.35
C GLY A 58 15.29 9.93 3.74
N PRO A 59 15.98 8.94 4.37
CA PRO A 59 17.27 8.44 3.93
C PRO A 59 17.28 7.93 2.49
N ALA A 60 18.45 7.88 1.86
CA ALA A 60 18.61 7.24 0.56
C ALA A 60 18.16 5.76 0.60
N GLY A 61 17.63 5.25 -0.51
CA GLY A 61 17.20 3.85 -0.62
C GLY A 61 15.83 3.50 0.01
N THR A 62 15.14 4.43 0.66
CA THR A 62 13.83 4.17 1.31
C THR A 62 12.63 4.12 0.36
N GLY A 63 12.86 4.16 -0.96
CA GLY A 63 11.81 3.95 -1.97
C GLY A 63 10.96 5.17 -2.33
N LYS A 64 11.30 6.38 -1.86
CA LYS A 64 10.55 7.63 -2.16
C LYS A 64 10.32 7.83 -3.67
N THR A 65 11.40 7.76 -4.46
CA THR A 65 11.35 7.91 -5.92
C THR A 65 10.55 6.79 -6.58
N TYR A 66 10.79 5.54 -6.17
CA TYR A 66 10.09 4.38 -6.73
C TYR A 66 8.58 4.45 -6.49
N LEU A 67 8.16 4.75 -5.26
CA LEU A 67 6.75 4.86 -4.91
C LEU A 67 6.07 6.04 -5.60
N ALA A 68 6.75 7.18 -5.74
CA ALA A 68 6.23 8.33 -6.48
C ALA A 68 5.99 7.99 -7.96
N VAL A 69 6.96 7.35 -8.61
CA VAL A 69 6.86 6.94 -10.02
C VAL A 69 5.79 5.86 -10.19
N ALA A 70 5.74 4.86 -9.31
CA ALA A 70 4.70 3.84 -9.35
C ALA A 70 3.30 4.46 -9.21
N TYR A 71 3.13 5.39 -8.27
CA TYR A 71 1.86 6.11 -8.07
C TYR A 71 1.46 6.86 -9.33
N CYS A 72 2.36 7.69 -9.87
CA CYS A 72 2.13 8.45 -11.08
C CYS A 72 1.77 7.56 -12.27
N LEU A 73 2.48 6.46 -12.46
CA LEU A 73 2.22 5.52 -13.56
C LEU A 73 0.86 4.82 -13.37
N GLY A 74 0.51 4.48 -12.13
CA GLY A 74 -0.80 3.92 -11.79
C GLY A 74 -1.95 4.86 -12.15
N GLU A 75 -1.86 6.14 -11.75
CA GLU A 75 -2.85 7.16 -12.10
C GLU A 75 -2.95 7.35 -13.62
N LEU A 76 -1.82 7.61 -14.28
CA LEU A 76 -1.74 7.87 -15.72
C LEU A 76 -2.34 6.74 -16.56
N LEU A 77 -2.03 5.49 -16.23
CA LEU A 77 -2.53 4.33 -16.98
C LEU A 77 -3.99 4.00 -16.68
N SER A 78 -4.50 4.43 -15.53
CA SER A 78 -5.90 4.25 -15.14
C SER A 78 -6.82 5.35 -15.66
N GLY A 79 -6.26 6.42 -16.26
CA GLY A 79 -7.01 7.55 -16.79
C GLY A 79 -7.56 8.48 -15.71
N ARG A 80 -6.89 8.55 -14.55
CA ARG A 80 -7.21 9.49 -13.46
C ARG A 80 -6.33 10.73 -13.51
#